data_AF-A0A8I2YUC9-F1
#
_entry.id   AF-A0A8I2YUC9-F1
#
_cell.length_a   1.000
_cell.length_b   1.000
_cell.length_c   1.000
_cell.angle_alpha   90.00
_cell.angle_beta   90.00
_cell.angle_gamma   90.00
#
_symmetry.space_group_name_H-M   'P 1'
#
loop_
_entity.id
_entity.type
_entity.pdbx_description
1 polymer ?
#
loop_
_entity_poly.entity_id
_entity_poly.type
_entity_poly.pdbx_seq_one_letter_code
_entity_poly.pdbx_strand_id
1 'polypeptide(L)'
;MPILREFNTGSVRPWHKPQPDTHATLTFPRPLAAPSRIAHGFRQLDIGCNANIRARSMVQQITESHVDCHISTWADTTLYGGIDHVLALAPEDQDLLTGEHMLNLLPTRTIPFPSPPNVVVFFNLIALDKHHNWRLKTTATSIDANGFTLNIETWADTILYVAQACWIAYPADRKQIFSRSVNTTEVRHWSQPRLEQSKKIMFDSVTFSKDPSVFVALNSIDIGHTANLRINAYVDGVSRTGLVWHIDAWADTILYSAGASIIAFN
;
A
#
# COMPACT_ATOMS: atom_id res chain seq x y z
N MET A 1 -17.08 10.36 5.89
CA MET A 1 -15.95 9.52 6.38
C MET A 1 -15.60 8.47 5.34
N PRO A 2 -14.30 8.22 5.10
CA PRO A 2 -13.84 7.14 4.24
C PRO A 2 -14.34 5.77 4.70
N ILE A 3 -14.43 4.83 3.77
CA ILE A 3 -14.79 3.43 4.04
C ILE A 3 -13.56 2.58 3.75
N LEU A 4 -13.07 1.85 4.76
CA LEU A 4 -12.01 0.85 4.59
C LEU A 4 -12.61 -0.50 4.26
N ARG A 5 -12.05 -1.15 3.23
CA ARG A 5 -12.29 -2.54 2.86
C ARG A 5 -10.97 -3.26 2.65
N GLU A 6 -11.02 -4.57 2.68
CA GLU A 6 -9.91 -5.44 2.35
C GLU A 6 -10.36 -6.44 1.29
N PHE A 7 -9.48 -6.73 0.34
CA PHE A 7 -9.60 -7.89 -0.53
C PHE A 7 -8.44 -8.85 -0.27
N ASN A 8 -8.77 -10.08 0.14
CA ASN A 8 -7.82 -11.17 0.35
C ASN A 8 -8.10 -12.28 -0.68
N THR A 9 -7.11 -12.59 -1.53
CA THR A 9 -7.27 -13.64 -2.56
C THR A 9 -7.59 -15.02 -1.99
N GLY A 10 -7.14 -15.30 -0.75
CA GLY A 10 -7.46 -16.53 -0.01
C GLY A 10 -8.94 -16.71 0.31
N SER A 11 -9.74 -15.63 0.24
CA SER A 11 -11.19 -15.70 0.46
C SER A 11 -11.98 -16.24 -0.73
N VAL A 12 -11.39 -16.21 -1.95
CA VAL A 12 -12.06 -16.64 -3.19
C VAL A 12 -11.37 -17.82 -3.86
N ARG A 13 -10.13 -18.13 -3.50
CA ARG A 13 -9.42 -19.33 -3.96
C ARG A 13 -8.38 -19.81 -2.95
N PRO A 14 -8.08 -21.12 -2.90
CA PRO A 14 -6.95 -21.60 -2.13
C PRO A 14 -5.61 -21.22 -2.79
N TRP A 15 -4.56 -21.10 -1.98
CA TRP A 15 -3.22 -20.69 -2.44
C TRP A 15 -2.60 -21.65 -3.47
N HIS A 16 -2.89 -22.95 -3.36
CA HIS A 16 -2.36 -24.00 -4.24
C HIS A 16 -3.09 -24.11 -5.59
N LYS A 17 -4.04 -23.21 -5.87
CA LYS A 17 -4.70 -23.05 -7.17
C LYS A 17 -4.55 -21.60 -7.65
N PRO A 18 -3.31 -21.13 -7.89
CA PRO A 18 -3.06 -19.74 -8.29
C PRO A 18 -3.76 -19.42 -9.62
N GLN A 19 -4.18 -18.16 -9.76
CA GLN A 19 -4.82 -17.64 -10.97
C GLN A 19 -4.15 -16.33 -11.35
N PRO A 20 -3.93 -16.06 -12.66
CA PRO A 20 -3.35 -14.79 -13.11
C PRO A 20 -4.18 -13.57 -12.72
N ASP A 21 -5.51 -13.68 -12.66
CA ASP A 21 -6.38 -12.65 -12.14
C ASP A 21 -7.22 -13.23 -11.03
N THR A 22 -7.22 -12.59 -9.86
CA THR A 22 -8.07 -12.97 -8.73
C THR A 22 -8.80 -11.71 -8.28
N HIS A 23 -10.13 -11.79 -8.14
CA HIS A 23 -10.94 -10.62 -7.85
C HIS A 23 -12.14 -10.92 -6.96
N ALA A 24 -12.68 -9.87 -6.35
CA ALA A 24 -13.94 -9.89 -5.63
C ALA A 24 -14.63 -8.52 -5.66
N THR A 25 -15.96 -8.54 -5.61
CA THR A 25 -16.75 -7.33 -5.37
C THR A 25 -16.79 -7.01 -3.88
N LEU A 26 -16.32 -5.82 -3.51
CA LEU A 26 -16.34 -5.32 -2.14
C LEU A 26 -17.52 -4.37 -1.96
N THR A 27 -18.57 -4.84 -1.29
CA THR A 27 -19.73 -4.01 -0.95
C THR A 27 -19.41 -3.04 0.19
N PHE A 28 -19.83 -1.79 0.07
CA PHE A 28 -19.72 -0.80 1.13
C PHE A 28 -20.81 -1.03 2.19
N PRO A 29 -20.50 -0.86 3.50
CA PRO A 29 -21.47 -1.05 4.58
C PRO A 29 -22.63 -0.05 4.53
N ARG A 30 -22.46 1.05 3.79
CA ARG A 30 -23.48 2.04 3.48
C ARG A 30 -23.25 2.56 2.06
N PRO A 31 -24.30 2.92 1.31
CA PRO A 31 -24.13 3.63 0.06
C PRO A 31 -23.52 5.01 0.31
N LEU A 32 -22.68 5.45 -0.61
CA LEU A 32 -22.12 6.79 -0.71
C LEU A 32 -23.02 7.66 -1.61
N ALA A 33 -22.86 8.98 -1.53
CA ALA A 33 -23.71 9.91 -2.27
C ALA A 33 -23.43 9.93 -3.80
N ALA A 34 -22.30 9.40 -4.22
CA ALA A 34 -21.86 9.27 -5.61
C ALA A 34 -20.74 8.21 -5.68
N PRO A 35 -20.33 7.75 -6.88
CA PRO A 35 -19.14 6.92 -7.04
C PRO A 35 -17.90 7.57 -6.38
N SER A 36 -17.19 6.77 -5.58
CA SER A 36 -16.08 7.23 -4.74
C SER A 36 -14.76 7.31 -5.48
N ARG A 37 -13.85 8.18 -5.03
CA ARG A 37 -12.43 8.05 -5.37
C ARG A 37 -11.82 6.95 -4.51
N ILE A 38 -11.19 5.96 -5.12
CA ILE A 38 -10.65 4.80 -4.42
C ILE A 38 -9.13 4.87 -4.36
N ALA A 39 -8.58 4.82 -3.16
CA ALA A 39 -7.16 4.57 -2.95
C ALA A 39 -6.98 3.08 -2.62
N HIS A 40 -5.97 2.43 -3.19
CA HIS A 40 -5.74 1.00 -2.98
C HIS A 40 -4.27 0.65 -3.14
N GLY A 41 -3.82 -0.35 -2.40
CA GLY A 41 -2.43 -0.80 -2.46
C GLY A 41 -2.20 -2.12 -1.75
N PHE A 42 -1.05 -2.72 -2.06
CA PHE A 42 -0.69 -4.03 -1.55
C PHE A 42 -0.43 -3.97 -0.05
N ARG A 43 -1.16 -4.76 0.72
CA ARG A 43 -0.88 -5.06 2.12
C ARG A 43 0.03 -6.30 2.23
N GLN A 44 -0.28 -7.34 1.45
CA GLN A 44 0.44 -8.61 1.43
C GLN A 44 0.68 -9.07 -0.01
N LEU A 45 1.83 -9.70 -0.25
CA LEU A 45 2.15 -10.43 -1.48
C LEU A 45 2.86 -11.76 -1.18
N ASP A 46 2.45 -12.82 -1.88
CA ASP A 46 3.12 -14.13 -1.96
C ASP A 46 3.28 -14.51 -3.43
N ILE A 47 4.46 -14.27 -3.99
CA ILE A 47 4.77 -14.43 -5.42
C ILE A 47 5.97 -15.36 -5.59
N GLY A 48 5.83 -16.35 -6.47
CA GLY A 48 6.90 -17.30 -6.80
C GLY A 48 8.13 -16.64 -7.43
N CYS A 49 9.33 -17.10 -7.06
CA CYS A 49 10.60 -16.55 -7.58
C CYS A 49 11.07 -17.13 -8.93
N ASN A 50 10.36 -18.12 -9.49
CA ASN A 50 10.75 -18.78 -10.74
C ASN A 50 10.60 -17.86 -11.98
N ALA A 51 9.85 -16.79 -11.84
CA ALA A 51 9.55 -15.78 -12.84
C ALA A 51 9.78 -14.38 -12.25
N ASN A 52 9.73 -13.36 -13.11
CA ASN A 52 9.81 -11.97 -12.66
C ASN A 52 8.64 -11.68 -11.69
N ILE A 53 8.87 -10.78 -10.74
CA ILE A 53 7.85 -10.38 -9.77
C ILE A 53 6.96 -9.34 -10.42
N ARG A 54 5.74 -9.72 -10.77
CA ARG A 54 4.78 -8.88 -11.48
C ARG A 54 3.41 -8.96 -10.83
N ALA A 55 2.99 -7.89 -10.18
CA ALA A 55 1.69 -7.81 -9.55
C ALA A 55 1.08 -6.42 -9.75
N ARG A 56 -0.23 -6.39 -9.95
CA ARG A 56 -1.02 -5.17 -10.06
C ARG A 56 -2.29 -5.33 -9.24
N SER A 57 -2.53 -4.37 -8.35
CA SER A 57 -3.83 -4.13 -7.76
C SER A 57 -4.61 -3.23 -8.72
N MET A 58 -5.87 -3.55 -8.97
CA MET A 58 -6.77 -2.73 -9.78
C MET A 58 -8.13 -2.63 -9.13
N VAL A 59 -8.74 -1.46 -9.25
CA VAL A 59 -10.13 -1.22 -8.86
C VAL A 59 -10.94 -0.81 -10.07
N GLN A 60 -12.10 -1.43 -10.26
CA GLN A 60 -13.02 -1.15 -11.36
C GLN A 60 -14.46 -1.25 -10.90
N GLN A 61 -15.40 -0.92 -11.80
CA GLN A 61 -16.84 -0.93 -11.51
C GLN A 61 -17.18 -0.17 -10.22
N ILE A 62 -16.58 1.01 -10.04
CA ILE A 62 -16.78 1.81 -8.83
C ILE A 62 -18.16 2.42 -8.87
N THR A 63 -18.98 2.09 -7.88
CA THR A 63 -20.32 2.66 -7.70
C THR A 63 -20.44 3.32 -6.34
N GLU A 64 -21.65 3.78 -6.01
CA GLU A 64 -22.01 4.27 -4.69
C GLU A 64 -22.00 3.18 -3.62
N SER A 65 -22.07 1.90 -4.00
CA SER A 65 -22.32 0.79 -3.06
C SER A 65 -21.26 -0.30 -3.11
N HIS A 66 -20.41 -0.34 -4.12
CA HIS A 66 -19.38 -1.36 -4.24
C HIS A 66 -18.24 -0.92 -5.16
N VAL A 67 -17.17 -1.73 -5.13
CA VAL A 67 -16.04 -1.68 -6.04
C VAL A 67 -15.56 -3.10 -6.32
N ASP A 68 -15.18 -3.40 -7.55
CA ASP A 68 -14.48 -4.64 -7.89
C ASP A 68 -12.99 -4.44 -7.69
N CYS A 69 -12.38 -5.30 -6.87
CA CYS A 69 -10.96 -5.27 -6.56
C CYS A 69 -10.29 -6.51 -7.16
N HIS A 70 -9.18 -6.29 -7.86
CA HIS A 70 -8.38 -7.30 -8.52
C HIS A 70 -6.96 -7.28 -7.99
N ILE A 71 -6.37 -8.45 -7.78
CA ILE A 71 -4.93 -8.64 -7.70
C ILE A 71 -4.54 -9.56 -8.84
N SER A 72 -3.86 -9.00 -9.83
CA SER A 72 -3.50 -9.69 -11.07
C SER A 72 -1.99 -9.78 -11.24
N THR A 73 -1.54 -10.87 -11.85
CA THR A 73 -0.19 -11.08 -12.36
C THR A 73 -0.25 -11.32 -13.86
N TRP A 74 0.90 -11.25 -14.53
CA TRP A 74 0.97 -11.49 -15.98
C TRP A 74 2.26 -12.21 -16.36
N ALA A 75 2.29 -12.67 -17.62
CA ALA A 75 3.31 -13.57 -18.15
C ALA A 75 3.40 -14.86 -17.31
N ASP A 76 4.60 -15.20 -16.84
CA ASP A 76 4.93 -16.42 -16.11
C ASP A 76 4.86 -16.28 -14.59
N THR A 77 4.44 -15.11 -14.09
CA THR A 77 4.39 -14.82 -12.65
C THR A 77 3.23 -15.54 -11.96
N THR A 78 3.57 -16.29 -10.91
CA THR A 78 2.59 -17.02 -10.09
C THR A 78 2.34 -16.29 -8.76
N LEU A 79 1.10 -15.88 -8.51
CA LEU A 79 0.63 -15.32 -7.23
C LEU A 79 -0.07 -16.39 -6.40
N TYR A 80 0.57 -16.83 -5.32
CA TYR A 80 -0.02 -17.78 -4.38
C TYR A 80 -1.06 -17.11 -3.48
N GLY A 81 -0.78 -15.89 -3.04
CA GLY A 81 -1.66 -15.11 -2.17
C GLY A 81 -1.34 -13.62 -2.20
N GLY A 82 -2.30 -12.82 -1.76
CA GLY A 82 -2.19 -11.36 -1.77
C GLY A 82 -3.37 -10.73 -1.07
N ILE A 83 -3.11 -9.59 -0.44
CA ILE A 83 -4.11 -8.78 0.24
C ILE A 83 -3.94 -7.33 -0.20
N ASP A 84 -5.04 -6.68 -0.56
CA ASP A 84 -5.12 -5.24 -0.78
C ASP A 84 -5.97 -4.60 0.31
N HIS A 85 -5.52 -3.44 0.79
CA HIS A 85 -6.41 -2.50 1.44
C HIS A 85 -7.01 -1.56 0.39
N VAL A 86 -8.29 -1.28 0.53
CA VAL A 86 -9.08 -0.41 -0.35
C VAL A 86 -9.77 0.64 0.50
N LEU A 87 -9.48 1.91 0.23
CA LEU A 87 -10.02 3.06 0.94
C LEU A 87 -10.90 3.87 -0.01
N ALA A 88 -12.21 3.76 0.16
CA ALA A 88 -13.18 4.56 -0.56
C ALA A 88 -13.32 5.93 0.12
N LEU A 89 -12.87 6.98 -0.55
CA LEU A 89 -12.98 8.36 -0.08
C LEU A 89 -14.40 8.88 -0.27
N ALA A 90 -14.98 9.45 0.79
CA ALA A 90 -16.34 9.94 0.73
C ALA A 90 -16.45 11.08 -0.31
N PRO A 91 -17.39 11.04 -1.28
CA PRO A 91 -17.48 12.05 -2.34
C PRO A 91 -17.63 13.49 -1.81
N GLU A 92 -18.29 13.65 -0.66
CA GLU A 92 -18.48 14.91 0.04
C GLU A 92 -17.18 15.46 0.67
N ASP A 93 -16.18 14.62 0.85
CA ASP A 93 -14.89 14.98 1.45
C ASP A 93 -13.93 15.45 0.36
N GLN A 94 -14.04 16.72 -0.02
CA GLN A 94 -13.24 17.30 -1.11
C GLN A 94 -11.77 17.52 -0.74
N ASP A 95 -11.45 17.50 0.55
CA ASP A 95 -10.10 17.71 1.07
C ASP A 95 -9.24 16.44 1.02
N LEU A 96 -9.84 15.24 0.95
CA LEU A 96 -9.10 14.00 0.74
C LEU A 96 -9.01 13.70 -0.75
N LEU A 97 -7.80 13.83 -1.27
CA LEU A 97 -7.48 13.57 -2.66
C LEU A 97 -6.69 12.26 -2.79
N THR A 98 -6.85 11.60 -3.91
CA THR A 98 -6.07 10.42 -4.25
C THR A 98 -5.86 10.36 -5.76
N GLY A 99 -4.80 9.66 -6.17
CA GLY A 99 -4.50 9.36 -7.54
C GLY A 99 -3.39 8.34 -7.64
N GLU A 100 -2.93 8.13 -8.86
CA GLU A 100 -1.89 7.16 -9.18
C GLU A 100 -0.82 7.80 -10.06
N HIS A 101 0.42 7.34 -9.91
CA HIS A 101 1.52 7.73 -10.78
C HIS A 101 2.33 6.49 -11.15
N MET A 102 2.42 6.24 -12.45
CA MET A 102 3.23 5.16 -13.01
C MET A 102 4.55 5.72 -13.52
N LEU A 103 5.64 5.00 -13.23
CA LEU A 103 6.97 5.32 -13.75
C LEU A 103 6.92 5.44 -15.29
N ASN A 104 7.53 6.49 -15.83
CA ASN A 104 7.59 6.84 -17.27
C ASN A 104 6.32 7.46 -17.89
N LEU A 105 5.29 7.77 -17.10
CA LEU A 105 4.20 8.65 -17.58
C LEU A 105 4.50 10.11 -17.25
N LEU A 106 3.99 11.02 -18.09
CA LEU A 106 4.05 12.46 -17.84
C LEU A 106 3.51 12.77 -16.43
N PRO A 107 4.10 13.75 -15.71
CA PRO A 107 3.65 14.10 -14.39
C PRO A 107 2.15 14.40 -14.39
N THR A 108 1.47 13.92 -13.36
CA THR A 108 0.05 14.21 -13.14
C THR A 108 -0.17 15.72 -13.03
N ARG A 109 -1.35 16.17 -13.46
CA ARG A 109 -1.84 17.54 -13.30
C ARG A 109 -1.56 18.07 -11.89
N THR A 110 -0.98 19.28 -11.81
CA THR A 110 -0.79 20.03 -10.57
C THR A 110 -2.13 20.25 -9.88
N ILE A 111 -2.25 19.81 -8.63
CA ILE A 111 -3.43 20.06 -7.80
C ILE A 111 -3.02 21.07 -6.72
N PRO A 112 -3.55 22.31 -6.77
CA PRO A 112 -3.22 23.29 -5.75
C PRO A 112 -3.90 22.94 -4.42
N PHE A 113 -3.18 23.17 -3.33
CA PHE A 113 -3.63 23.06 -1.95
C PHE A 113 -3.55 24.43 -1.27
N PRO A 114 -4.43 24.75 -0.30
CA PRO A 114 -4.34 26.02 0.44
C PRO A 114 -3.03 26.18 1.23
N SER A 115 -2.42 25.07 1.63
CA SER A 115 -1.13 24.96 2.32
C SER A 115 -0.49 23.62 1.96
N PRO A 116 0.82 23.40 2.22
CA PRO A 116 1.46 22.11 1.95
C PRO A 116 0.68 20.94 2.61
N PRO A 117 0.20 19.96 1.84
CA PRO A 117 -0.60 18.85 2.39
C PRO A 117 0.28 17.81 3.09
N ASN A 118 -0.35 16.94 3.89
CA ASN A 118 0.22 15.64 4.20
C ASN A 118 0.05 14.73 2.97
N VAL A 119 1.10 14.03 2.57
CA VAL A 119 1.10 13.12 1.40
C VAL A 119 1.56 11.74 1.82
N VAL A 120 0.75 10.73 1.49
CA VAL A 120 0.99 9.32 1.78
C VAL A 120 1.07 8.56 0.46
N VAL A 121 2.09 7.72 0.29
CA VAL A 121 2.34 6.99 -0.97
C VAL A 121 2.57 5.51 -0.72
N PHE A 122 2.14 4.64 -1.64
CA PHE A 122 2.27 3.19 -1.52
C PHE A 122 2.10 2.51 -2.88
N PHE A 123 2.56 1.27 -3.01
CA PHE A 123 2.55 0.54 -4.27
C PHE A 123 1.23 -0.14 -4.56
N ASN A 124 0.81 -0.04 -5.83
CA ASN A 124 -0.28 -0.84 -6.39
C ASN A 124 0.07 -1.49 -7.74
N LEU A 125 1.31 -1.30 -8.23
CA LEU A 125 1.88 -2.09 -9.32
C LEU A 125 3.38 -2.22 -9.11
N ILE A 126 3.91 -3.45 -9.21
CA ILE A 126 5.34 -3.73 -9.26
C ILE A 126 5.66 -4.73 -10.37
N ALA A 127 6.78 -4.52 -11.08
CA ALA A 127 7.34 -5.44 -12.06
C ALA A 127 8.88 -5.42 -11.99
N LEU A 128 9.46 -6.44 -11.36
CA LEU A 128 10.89 -6.55 -11.10
C LEU A 128 11.46 -7.81 -11.73
N ASP A 129 12.69 -7.74 -12.20
CA ASP A 129 13.44 -8.90 -12.71
C ASP A 129 13.67 -9.95 -11.61
N LYS A 130 13.76 -11.22 -12.02
CA LYS A 130 13.95 -12.34 -11.09
C LYS A 130 15.40 -12.64 -10.74
N HIS A 131 16.38 -12.11 -11.49
CA HIS A 131 17.79 -12.49 -11.34
C HIS A 131 18.55 -11.61 -10.34
N HIS A 132 17.89 -10.60 -9.79
CA HIS A 132 18.46 -9.67 -8.81
C HIS A 132 17.46 -9.44 -7.69
N ASN A 133 17.97 -9.10 -6.49
CA ASN A 133 17.12 -8.82 -5.34
C ASN A 133 16.09 -7.73 -5.66
N TRP A 134 14.92 -7.85 -5.04
CA TRP A 134 13.78 -6.98 -5.30
C TRP A 134 13.82 -5.79 -4.36
N ARG A 135 14.30 -4.66 -4.91
CA ARG A 135 14.50 -3.42 -4.16
C ARG A 135 13.71 -2.28 -4.77
N LEU A 136 12.74 -1.78 -4.04
CA LEU A 136 11.84 -0.75 -4.52
C LEU A 136 11.39 0.13 -3.36
N LYS A 137 11.31 1.44 -3.57
CA LYS A 137 10.82 2.41 -2.57
C LYS A 137 10.04 3.51 -3.27
N THR A 138 8.95 3.96 -2.65
CA THR A 138 8.23 5.15 -3.08
C THR A 138 8.15 6.19 -1.98
N THR A 139 8.32 7.46 -2.36
CA THR A 139 8.26 8.62 -1.46
C THR A 139 7.55 9.79 -2.12
N ALA A 140 7.04 10.72 -1.31
CA ALA A 140 6.66 12.05 -1.76
C ALA A 140 7.72 13.05 -1.28
N THR A 141 8.17 13.93 -2.16
CA THR A 141 9.12 15.01 -1.88
C THR A 141 8.64 16.33 -2.46
N SER A 142 9.33 17.43 -2.18
CA SER A 142 9.01 18.77 -2.71
C SER A 142 7.54 19.15 -2.49
N ILE A 143 7.02 18.85 -1.29
CA ILE A 143 5.62 19.07 -0.93
C ILE A 143 5.42 20.55 -0.61
N ASP A 144 4.60 21.23 -1.40
CA ASP A 144 4.19 22.60 -1.20
C ASP A 144 2.70 22.82 -1.53
N ALA A 145 2.25 24.08 -1.51
CA ALA A 145 0.87 24.44 -1.84
C ALA A 145 0.51 24.22 -3.32
N ASN A 146 1.49 24.04 -4.21
CA ASN A 146 1.24 23.76 -5.62
C ASN A 146 1.22 22.25 -5.90
N GLY A 147 1.85 21.42 -5.07
CA GLY A 147 1.77 19.98 -5.20
C GLY A 147 2.92 19.24 -4.52
N PHE A 148 3.33 18.12 -5.11
CA PHE A 148 4.40 17.27 -4.62
C PHE A 148 4.99 16.44 -5.76
N THR A 149 6.21 15.96 -5.56
CA THR A 149 6.89 15.01 -6.46
C THR A 149 6.75 13.60 -5.91
N LEU A 150 6.28 12.67 -6.73
CA LEU A 150 6.25 11.24 -6.42
C LEU A 150 7.51 10.58 -6.97
N ASN A 151 8.27 9.93 -6.09
CA ASN A 151 9.47 9.19 -6.46
C ASN A 151 9.17 7.70 -6.38
N ILE A 152 9.63 6.96 -7.38
CA ILE A 152 9.69 5.50 -7.39
C ILE A 152 11.14 5.15 -7.69
N GLU A 153 11.81 4.57 -6.71
CA GLU A 153 13.26 4.39 -6.71
C GLU A 153 13.61 2.92 -6.57
N THR A 154 14.63 2.50 -7.32
CA THR A 154 15.31 1.22 -7.19
C THR A 154 16.79 1.47 -6.92
N TRP A 155 17.52 0.49 -6.41
CA TRP A 155 18.95 0.62 -6.14
C TRP A 155 19.72 -0.68 -6.35
N ALA A 156 21.05 -0.54 -6.33
CA ALA A 156 22.02 -1.59 -6.62
C ALA A 156 21.80 -2.19 -8.03
N ASP A 157 21.75 -3.51 -8.13
CA ASP A 157 21.61 -4.30 -9.35
C ASP A 157 20.16 -4.62 -9.74
N THR A 158 19.19 -4.09 -8.98
CA THR A 158 17.76 -4.36 -9.21
C THR A 158 17.29 -3.80 -10.55
N ILE A 159 16.71 -4.66 -11.39
CA ILE A 159 16.09 -4.24 -12.65
C ILE A 159 14.59 -4.04 -12.44
N LEU A 160 14.13 -2.79 -12.56
CA LEU A 160 12.73 -2.37 -12.48
C LEU A 160 12.15 -2.17 -13.89
N TYR A 161 11.16 -2.99 -14.27
CA TYR A 161 10.47 -2.84 -15.56
C TYR A 161 9.37 -1.77 -15.51
N VAL A 162 8.54 -1.81 -14.46
CA VAL A 162 7.48 -0.83 -14.23
C VAL A 162 7.07 -0.87 -12.76
N ALA A 163 6.65 0.27 -12.23
CA ALA A 163 5.96 0.36 -10.96
C ALA A 163 4.98 1.53 -10.99
N GLN A 164 3.96 1.43 -10.15
CA GLN A 164 2.96 2.48 -9.94
C GLN A 164 2.78 2.68 -8.43
N ALA A 165 2.73 3.94 -8.04
CA ALA A 165 2.37 4.35 -6.68
C ALA A 165 0.97 4.97 -6.69
N CYS A 166 0.13 4.54 -5.76
CA CYS A 166 -1.06 5.28 -5.36
C CYS A 166 -0.66 6.28 -4.27
N TRP A 167 -1.34 7.43 -4.25
CA TRP A 167 -1.11 8.47 -3.26
C TRP A 167 -2.43 8.96 -2.65
N ILE A 168 -2.36 9.43 -1.42
CA ILE A 168 -3.42 10.17 -0.73
C ILE A 168 -2.83 11.48 -0.24
N ALA A 169 -3.51 12.59 -0.51
CA ALA A 169 -3.14 13.92 -0.01
C ALA A 169 -4.32 14.54 0.76
N TYR A 170 -4.01 15.21 1.88
CA TYR A 170 -5.00 15.88 2.71
C TYR A 170 -4.38 17.08 3.46
N PRO A 171 -5.18 18.09 3.88
CA PRO A 171 -4.68 19.26 4.60
C PRO A 171 -3.83 18.88 5.82
N ALA A 172 -2.73 19.60 6.06
CA ALA A 172 -1.79 19.30 7.14
C ALA A 172 -2.44 19.37 8.54
N ASP A 173 -3.41 20.26 8.71
CA ASP A 173 -4.14 20.51 9.96
C ASP A 173 -5.41 19.66 10.11
N ARG A 174 -5.61 18.69 9.21
CA ARG A 174 -6.79 17.85 9.23
C ARG A 174 -6.88 17.03 10.52
N LYS A 175 -7.95 17.26 11.27
CA LYS A 175 -8.25 16.54 12.51
C LYS A 175 -8.65 15.09 12.23
N GLN A 176 -8.44 14.23 13.22
CA GLN A 176 -8.88 12.82 13.20
C GLN A 176 -8.31 12.01 12.02
N ILE A 177 -7.17 12.43 11.47
CA ILE A 177 -6.36 11.63 10.56
C ILE A 177 -4.93 11.68 11.04
N PHE A 178 -4.32 10.51 11.17
CA PHE A 178 -2.90 10.34 11.39
C PHE A 178 -2.35 9.53 10.23
N SER A 179 -1.20 9.93 9.68
CA SER A 179 -0.49 9.09 8.72
C SER A 179 1.01 9.10 8.98
N ARG A 180 1.64 7.98 8.65
CA ARG A 180 3.09 7.80 8.82
C ARG A 180 3.60 6.68 7.92
N SER A 181 4.81 6.86 7.39
CA SER A 181 5.61 5.77 6.84
C SER A 181 6.42 5.11 7.94
N VAL A 182 6.39 3.78 8.02
CA VAL A 182 7.17 2.97 8.95
C VAL A 182 8.08 2.02 8.19
N ASN A 183 9.19 1.61 8.79
CA ASN A 183 10.12 0.67 8.17
C ASN A 183 10.74 -0.27 9.20
N THR A 184 10.96 -1.53 8.80
CA THR A 184 11.69 -2.54 9.60
C THR A 184 13.07 -2.05 10.09
N THR A 185 13.71 -1.12 9.36
CA THR A 185 14.99 -0.52 9.78
C THR A 185 14.89 0.33 11.04
N GLU A 186 13.69 0.72 11.46
CA GLU A 186 13.46 1.42 12.73
C GLU A 186 13.68 0.54 13.98
N VAL A 187 13.76 -0.78 13.83
CA VAL A 187 13.95 -1.74 14.94
C VAL A 187 15.16 -2.66 14.76
N ARG A 188 15.77 -2.67 13.58
CA ARG A 188 16.97 -3.48 13.28
C ARG A 188 17.75 -2.91 12.11
N HIS A 189 19.04 -3.24 12.01
CA HIS A 189 19.79 -2.93 10.80
C HIS A 189 19.36 -3.85 9.63
N TRP A 190 19.39 -3.33 8.40
CA TRP A 190 18.97 -4.09 7.20
C TRP A 190 19.83 -5.34 6.96
N SER A 191 21.11 -5.30 7.34
CA SER A 191 22.06 -6.41 7.21
C SER A 191 21.82 -7.55 8.21
N GLN A 192 20.79 -7.45 9.05
CA GLN A 192 20.33 -8.51 9.94
C GLN A 192 18.89 -8.91 9.57
N PRO A 193 18.67 -9.63 8.45
CA PRO A 193 17.34 -10.06 8.04
C PRO A 193 16.64 -10.82 9.16
N ARG A 194 15.35 -10.53 9.36
CA ARG A 194 14.47 -11.31 10.23
C ARG A 194 13.14 -11.49 9.51
N LEU A 195 12.42 -12.55 9.83
CA LEU A 195 11.10 -12.79 9.27
C LEU A 195 10.06 -11.89 9.91
N GLU A 196 10.09 -11.74 11.23
CA GLU A 196 9.05 -11.01 11.97
C GLU A 196 9.63 -9.77 12.66
N GLN A 197 8.90 -8.64 12.59
CA GLN A 197 9.25 -7.42 13.32
C GLN A 197 8.01 -6.58 13.59
N SER A 198 8.02 -5.93 14.75
CA SER A 198 6.98 -4.98 15.12
C SER A 198 7.49 -3.82 15.96
N LYS A 199 6.70 -2.75 16.00
CA LYS A 199 6.97 -1.60 16.87
C LYS A 199 5.69 -0.87 17.20
N LYS A 200 5.55 -0.46 18.46
CA LYS A 200 4.49 0.43 18.90
C LYS A 200 4.79 1.87 18.45
N ILE A 201 3.77 2.54 17.91
CA ILE A 201 3.79 3.98 17.61
C ILE A 201 2.61 4.67 18.28
N MET A 202 2.77 5.95 18.58
CA MET A 202 1.71 6.81 19.11
C MET A 202 1.17 7.70 17.99
N PHE A 203 -0.05 8.20 18.14
CA PHE A 203 -0.67 9.16 17.22
C PHE A 203 -0.32 10.62 17.53
N ASP A 204 0.64 10.82 18.43
CA ASP A 204 1.16 12.11 18.86
C ASP A 204 0.05 13.10 19.25
N SER A 205 -0.14 14.18 18.50
CA SER A 205 -1.14 15.22 18.76
C SER A 205 -2.54 14.90 18.21
N VAL A 206 -2.70 13.81 17.43
CA VAL A 206 -3.99 13.43 16.85
C VAL A 206 -4.83 12.72 17.90
N THR A 207 -6.00 13.28 18.20
CA THR A 207 -6.96 12.69 19.14
C THR A 207 -8.09 12.01 18.38
N PHE A 208 -8.30 10.73 18.66
CA PHE A 208 -9.39 9.93 18.12
C PHE A 208 -10.52 9.76 19.16
N SER A 209 -11.77 9.85 18.73
CA SER A 209 -12.94 9.72 19.62
C SER A 209 -13.24 8.26 19.98
N LYS A 210 -12.84 7.33 19.09
CA LYS A 210 -12.93 5.88 19.22
C LYS A 210 -11.70 5.26 18.55
N ASP A 211 -11.48 3.96 18.72
CA ASP A 211 -10.35 3.31 18.04
C ASP A 211 -10.47 3.49 16.51
N PRO A 212 -9.43 4.04 15.85
CA PRO A 212 -9.51 4.37 14.43
C PRO A 212 -9.50 3.13 13.53
N SER A 213 -10.09 3.27 12.34
CA SER A 213 -9.82 2.36 11.23
C SER A 213 -8.42 2.66 10.68
N VAL A 214 -7.69 1.63 10.27
CA VAL A 214 -6.30 1.78 9.83
C VAL A 214 -6.09 1.17 8.44
N PHE A 215 -5.80 2.03 7.47
CA PHE A 215 -5.30 1.64 6.16
C PHE A 215 -3.78 1.37 6.25
N VAL A 216 -3.31 0.32 5.57
CA VAL A 216 -1.90 -0.10 5.54
C VAL A 216 -1.58 -0.57 4.12
N ALA A 217 -0.51 -0.07 3.54
CA ALA A 217 -0.02 -0.55 2.25
C ALA A 217 1.51 -0.42 2.14
N LEU A 218 2.15 -1.36 1.46
CA LEU A 218 3.59 -1.43 1.26
C LEU A 218 4.10 -0.24 0.45
N ASN A 219 5.16 0.40 0.93
CA ASN A 219 5.81 1.53 0.26
C ASN A 219 7.32 1.33 0.03
N SER A 220 7.88 0.25 0.57
CA SER A 220 9.25 -0.17 0.28
C SER A 220 9.45 -1.66 0.51
N ILE A 221 10.28 -2.28 -0.33
CA ILE A 221 10.65 -3.70 -0.28
C ILE A 221 12.14 -3.80 -0.59
N ASP A 222 12.87 -4.60 0.19
CA ASP A 222 14.23 -5.08 -0.07
C ASP A 222 14.28 -6.56 0.33
N ILE A 223 14.03 -7.43 -0.65
CA ILE A 223 13.90 -8.88 -0.47
C ILE A 223 14.86 -9.62 -1.40
N GLY A 224 15.49 -10.67 -0.89
CA GLY A 224 16.35 -11.56 -1.67
C GLY A 224 15.58 -12.32 -2.75
N HIS A 225 16.16 -12.42 -3.95
CA HIS A 225 15.53 -13.05 -5.12
C HIS A 225 15.53 -14.59 -5.14
N THR A 226 16.31 -15.22 -4.26
CA THR A 226 16.55 -16.68 -4.29
C THR A 226 15.41 -17.53 -3.72
N ALA A 227 14.41 -16.88 -3.12
CA ALA A 227 13.20 -17.49 -2.57
C ALA A 227 12.00 -16.61 -2.94
N ASN A 228 10.77 -17.12 -2.77
CA ASN A 228 9.57 -16.36 -3.10
C ASN A 228 9.54 -14.99 -2.39
N LEU A 229 8.95 -14.00 -3.06
CA LEU A 229 8.58 -12.74 -2.42
C LEU A 229 7.38 -13.03 -1.53
N ARG A 230 7.61 -13.00 -0.21
CA ARG A 230 6.56 -13.21 0.80
C ARG A 230 6.64 -12.12 1.85
N ILE A 231 5.63 -11.26 1.89
CA ILE A 231 5.60 -10.11 2.79
C ILE A 231 4.16 -9.74 3.14
N ASN A 232 3.93 -9.36 4.40
CA ASN A 232 2.66 -8.87 4.91
C ASN A 232 2.90 -7.68 5.86
N ALA A 233 2.36 -6.51 5.54
CA ALA A 233 2.33 -5.37 6.45
C ALA A 233 0.96 -5.27 7.13
N TYR A 234 0.91 -5.14 8.44
CA TYR A 234 -0.36 -5.00 9.15
C TYR A 234 -0.21 -4.28 10.48
N VAL A 235 -1.34 -4.02 11.13
CA VAL A 235 -1.36 -3.43 12.47
C VAL A 235 -2.25 -4.23 13.40
N ASP A 236 -1.91 -4.23 14.68
CA ASP A 236 -2.76 -4.67 15.77
C ASP A 236 -2.62 -3.72 16.97
N GLY A 237 -3.26 -4.05 18.09
CA GLY A 237 -3.22 -3.23 19.31
C GLY A 237 -3.69 -1.79 19.09
N VAL A 238 -4.59 -1.57 18.12
CA VAL A 238 -5.09 -0.23 17.77
C VAL A 238 -5.92 0.29 18.95
N SER A 239 -5.56 1.49 19.39
CA SER A 239 -6.25 2.25 20.44
C SER A 239 -6.41 3.70 19.99
N ARG A 240 -7.20 4.51 20.70
CA ARG A 240 -7.27 5.96 20.49
C ARG A 240 -5.93 6.72 20.51
N THR A 241 -4.87 6.14 21.04
CA THR A 241 -3.57 6.82 21.26
C THR A 241 -2.42 6.28 20.40
N GLY A 242 -2.60 5.13 19.76
CA GLY A 242 -1.53 4.48 19.01
C GLY A 242 -1.89 3.07 18.58
N LEU A 243 -0.93 2.42 17.94
CA LEU A 243 -1.04 1.07 17.39
C LEU A 243 0.32 0.37 17.42
N VAL A 244 0.34 -0.93 17.11
CA VAL A 244 1.56 -1.68 16.83
C VAL A 244 1.54 -2.08 15.36
N TRP A 245 2.58 -1.72 14.61
CA TRP A 245 2.74 -2.18 13.24
C TRP A 245 3.60 -3.43 13.19
N HIS A 246 3.34 -4.27 12.19
CA HIS A 246 4.09 -5.48 11.85
C HIS A 246 4.41 -5.46 10.35
N ILE A 247 5.60 -5.93 9.98
CA ILE A 247 5.97 -6.12 8.57
C ILE A 247 6.72 -7.44 8.48
N ASP A 248 5.99 -8.52 8.22
CA ASP A 248 6.52 -9.86 8.37
C ASP A 248 6.70 -10.54 7.02
N ALA A 249 7.68 -11.44 6.95
CA ALA A 249 7.91 -12.42 5.91
C ALA A 249 7.80 -13.83 6.50
N TRP A 250 7.83 -14.87 5.65
CA TRP A 250 7.76 -16.25 6.13
C TRP A 250 8.54 -17.23 5.26
N ALA A 251 8.68 -18.45 5.78
CA ALA A 251 9.43 -19.55 5.19
C ALA A 251 10.90 -19.17 4.90
N ASP A 252 11.36 -19.34 3.67
CA ASP A 252 12.74 -19.14 3.21
C ASP A 252 13.01 -17.73 2.65
N THR A 253 12.06 -16.81 2.78
CA THR A 253 12.23 -15.43 2.30
C THR A 253 13.30 -14.68 3.09
N ILE A 254 14.20 -13.99 2.39
CA ILE A 254 15.24 -13.13 2.99
C ILE A 254 14.76 -11.68 2.97
N LEU A 255 14.23 -11.18 4.09
CA LEU A 255 13.74 -9.82 4.25
C LEU A 255 14.83 -8.88 4.79
N TYR A 256 15.57 -8.19 3.91
CA TYR A 256 16.58 -7.22 4.32
C TYR A 256 15.93 -5.98 4.93
N SER A 257 14.95 -5.40 4.26
CA SER A 257 14.09 -4.36 4.82
C SER A 257 12.76 -4.28 4.08
N ALA A 258 11.77 -3.69 4.72
CA ALA A 258 10.54 -3.26 4.08
C ALA A 258 9.88 -2.14 4.89
N GLY A 259 8.95 -1.44 4.25
CA GLY A 259 8.18 -0.37 4.85
C GLY A 259 6.75 -0.32 4.36
N ALA A 260 5.91 0.31 5.17
CA ALA A 260 4.49 0.47 4.91
C ALA A 260 4.05 1.89 5.25
N SER A 261 3.07 2.37 4.50
CA SER A 261 2.33 3.58 4.77
C SER A 261 1.09 3.24 5.59
N ILE A 262 0.91 3.94 6.70
CA ILE A 262 -0.19 3.77 7.65
C ILE A 262 -1.05 5.03 7.61
N ILE A 263 -2.38 4.87 7.55
CA ILE A 263 -3.34 5.96 7.72
C ILE A 263 -4.41 5.51 8.71
N ALA A 264 -4.44 6.14 9.89
CA ALA A 264 -5.47 5.94 10.91
C ALA A 264 -6.49 7.08 10.84
N PHE A 265 -7.79 6.75 10.83
CA PHE A 265 -8.88 7.72 10.72
C PHE A 265 -10.14 7.28 11.48
N ASN A 266 -10.98 8.25 11.87
CA ASN A 266 -12.29 8.01 12.50
C ASN A 266 -13.47 8.40 11.63
#